data_AF-A0A1Y5JTZ1-F1
#
_entry.id   AF-A0A1Y5JTZ1-F1
#
_cell.length_a   1.000
_cell.length_b   1.000
_cell.length_c   1.000
_cell.angle_alpha   90.00
_cell.angle_beta   90.00
_cell.angle_gamma   90.00
#
_symmetry.space_group_name_H-M   'P 1'
#
loop_
_entity.id
_entity.type
_entity.pdbx_description
1 polymer ?
#
loop_
_entity_poly.entity_id
_entity_poly.type
_entity_poly.pdbx_seq_one_letter_code
_entity_poly.pdbx_strand_id
1 'polypeptide(L)'
;AYEQTNATLVACLAHIRRKFIEAKGNNKKTVKADVALNLIRKLYGIEQAIKGKLADEKFTIRQRKAKPIVDELYQWLLKHKDKIPPQMALGKAITYAINQFEKFRRYLDDGRLSIDNNRAERAIKPFVIGRKNWLFS
;
A
#
# COMPACT_ATOMS: atom_id res chain seq x y z
N ALA A 1 19.56 5.79 11.06
CA ALA A 1 19.45 7.20 10.60
C ALA A 1 18.02 7.60 10.18
N TYR A 2 17.00 7.20 10.96
CA TYR A 2 15.63 7.76 10.91
C TYR A 2 15.17 8.25 12.29
N GLU A 3 16.03 8.15 13.31
CA GLU A 3 15.69 8.37 14.74
C GLU A 3 15.85 9.83 15.18
N GLN A 4 16.23 10.74 14.27
CA GLN A 4 16.51 12.15 14.59
C GLN A 4 15.57 13.15 13.88
N THR A 5 14.55 12.68 13.16
CA THR A 5 13.57 13.54 12.52
C THR A 5 12.20 13.38 13.19
N ASN A 6 11.52 14.49 13.47
CA ASN A 6 10.16 14.48 14.00
C ASN A 6 9.16 14.19 12.86
N ALA A 7 9.32 13.04 12.21
CA ALA A 7 8.60 12.64 11.01
C ALA A 7 7.79 11.37 11.26
N THR A 8 6.52 11.40 10.86
CA THR A 8 5.62 10.24 10.97
C THR A 8 5.63 9.47 9.66
N LEU A 9 5.97 8.18 9.71
CA LEU A 9 6.01 7.33 8.51
C LEU A 9 4.60 7.02 7.98
N VAL A 10 4.43 7.13 6.67
CA VAL A 10 3.21 6.70 5.95
C VAL A 10 3.59 5.55 5.02
N ALA A 11 2.93 4.40 5.17
CA ALA A 11 3.25 3.23 4.34
C ALA A 11 2.61 3.34 2.95
N CYS A 12 3.38 2.94 1.94
CA CYS A 12 2.97 2.96 0.54
C CYS A 12 2.09 1.73 0.21
N LEU A 13 0.86 1.96 -0.25
CA LEU A 13 -0.06 0.88 -0.60
C LEU A 13 0.45 0.03 -1.78
N ALA A 14 1.27 0.61 -2.67
CA ALA A 14 1.84 -0.13 -3.78
C ALA A 14 2.75 -1.28 -3.32
N HIS A 15 3.45 -1.13 -2.19
CA HIS A 15 4.26 -2.20 -1.60
C HIS A 15 3.40 -3.34 -1.06
N ILE A 16 2.30 -3.01 -0.36
CA ILE A 16 1.33 -4.00 0.10
C ILE A 16 0.73 -4.74 -1.10
N ARG A 17 0.25 -4.01 -2.11
CA ARG A 17 -0.29 -4.56 -3.35
C ARG A 17 0.69 -5.51 -4.03
N ARG A 18 1.96 -5.12 -4.16
CA ARG A 18 3.01 -5.94 -4.78
C ARG A 18 3.17 -7.28 -4.07
N LYS A 19 3.12 -7.31 -2.73
CA LYS A 19 3.17 -8.58 -1.98
C LYS A 19 2.00 -9.51 -2.29
N PHE A 20 0.80 -8.96 -2.47
CA PHE A 20 -0.35 -9.77 -2.90
C PHE A 20 -0.26 -10.25 -4.36
N ILE A 21 0.31 -9.44 -5.26
CA ILE A 21 0.59 -9.87 -6.65
C ILE A 21 1.63 -11.00 -6.67
N GLU A 22 2.74 -10.83 -5.94
CA GLU A 22 3.78 -11.86 -5.79
C GLU A 22 3.21 -13.15 -5.19
N ALA A 23 2.34 -13.03 -4.18
CA ALA A 23 1.67 -14.18 -3.56
C ALA A 23 0.65 -14.88 -4.48
N LYS A 24 0.01 -14.13 -5.41
CA LYS A 24 -0.87 -14.72 -6.41
C LYS A 24 -0.07 -15.53 -7.44
N GLY A 25 1.10 -15.05 -7.84
CA GLY A 25 1.94 -15.66 -8.87
C GLY A 25 1.19 -15.84 -10.21
N ASN A 26 1.63 -16.79 -11.03
CA ASN A 26 0.97 -17.16 -12.29
C ASN A 26 -0.25 -18.09 -12.09
N ASN A 27 -0.50 -18.54 -10.86
CA ASN A 27 -1.58 -19.47 -10.56
C ASN A 27 -2.89 -18.72 -10.37
N LYS A 28 -3.82 -18.89 -11.33
CA LYS A 28 -5.19 -18.34 -11.31
C LYS A 28 -6.07 -18.84 -10.15
N LYS A 29 -5.58 -19.76 -9.30
CA LYS A 29 -6.36 -20.44 -8.24
C LYS A 29 -6.34 -19.73 -6.88
N THR A 30 -5.58 -18.65 -6.70
CA THR A 30 -5.44 -17.98 -5.39
C THR A 30 -6.57 -16.98 -5.12
N VAL A 31 -7.82 -17.47 -5.06
CA VAL A 31 -9.06 -16.66 -4.89
C VAL A 31 -8.96 -15.69 -3.70
N LYS A 32 -8.26 -16.07 -2.63
CA LYS A 32 -8.07 -15.21 -1.45
C LYS A 32 -7.23 -13.96 -1.76
N ALA A 33 -6.16 -14.07 -2.54
CA ALA A 33 -5.33 -12.92 -2.92
C ALA A 33 -6.14 -11.92 -3.78
N ASP A 34 -7.04 -12.42 -4.63
CA ASP A 34 -7.92 -11.60 -5.46
C ASP A 34 -8.88 -10.72 -4.65
N VAL A 35 -9.36 -11.18 -3.49
CA VAL A 35 -10.19 -10.37 -2.61
C VAL A 35 -9.44 -9.12 -2.14
N ALA A 36 -8.23 -9.29 -1.61
CA ALA A 36 -7.39 -8.18 -1.18
C ALA A 36 -7.05 -7.23 -2.35
N LEU A 37 -6.67 -7.78 -3.51
CA LEU A 37 -6.36 -7.00 -4.71
C LEU A 37 -7.58 -6.21 -5.23
N ASN A 38 -8.78 -6.76 -5.11
CA ASN A 38 -10.02 -6.08 -5.47
C ASN A 38 -10.33 -4.89 -4.56
N LEU A 39 -10.14 -5.04 -3.24
CA LEU A 39 -10.30 -3.93 -2.29
C LEU A 39 -9.28 -2.82 -2.57
N ILE A 40 -8.01 -3.19 -2.79
CA ILE A 40 -6.95 -2.26 -3.18
C ILE A 40 -7.30 -1.53 -4.48
N ARG A 41 -7.85 -2.24 -5.47
CA ARG A 41 -8.30 -1.63 -6.73
C ARG A 41 -9.41 -0.60 -6.51
N LYS A 42 -10.38 -0.87 -5.62
CA LYS A 42 -11.43 0.11 -5.28
C LYS A 42 -10.83 1.38 -4.67
N LEU A 43 -9.85 1.25 -3.77
CA LEU A 43 -9.14 2.39 -3.17
C LEU A 43 -8.45 3.25 -4.25
N TYR A 44 -7.74 2.62 -5.18
CA TYR A 44 -7.14 3.32 -6.31
C TYR A 44 -8.17 4.00 -7.22
N GLY A 45 -9.34 3.39 -7.43
CA GLY A 45 -10.44 4.02 -8.15
C GLY A 45 -10.93 5.31 -7.49
N ILE A 46 -11.04 5.32 -6.16
CA ILE A 46 -11.40 6.53 -5.39
C ILE A 46 -10.32 7.60 -5.56
N GLU A 47 -9.04 7.25 -5.36
CA GLU A 47 -7.93 8.19 -5.48
C GLU A 47 -7.83 8.81 -6.88
N GLN A 48 -8.11 8.01 -7.91
CA GLN A 48 -8.16 8.51 -9.29
C GLN A 48 -9.32 9.49 -9.51
N ALA A 49 -10.48 9.26 -8.90
CA ALA A 49 -11.65 10.13 -9.01
C ALA A 49 -11.51 11.46 -8.24
N ILE A 50 -10.68 11.50 -7.19
CA ILE A 50 -10.41 12.72 -6.41
C ILE A 50 -9.10 13.40 -6.80
N LYS A 51 -8.45 12.94 -7.86
CA LYS A 51 -7.22 13.54 -8.37
C LYS A 51 -7.48 14.98 -8.78
N GLY A 52 -6.63 15.90 -8.33
CA GLY A 52 -6.76 17.34 -8.61
C GLY A 52 -7.65 18.12 -7.63
N LYS A 53 -8.40 17.45 -6.74
CA LYS A 53 -9.17 18.13 -5.69
C LYS A 53 -8.29 18.73 -4.60
N LEU A 54 -8.87 19.68 -3.86
CA LEU A 54 -8.27 20.28 -2.67
C LEU A 54 -8.08 19.24 -1.55
N ALA A 55 -7.17 19.51 -0.62
CA ALA A 55 -6.85 18.58 0.47
C ALA A 55 -8.09 18.26 1.33
N ASP A 56 -8.90 19.26 1.66
CA ASP A 56 -10.08 19.09 2.53
C ASP A 56 -11.19 18.29 1.85
N GLU A 57 -11.38 18.48 0.54
CA GLU A 57 -12.29 17.66 -0.26
C GLU A 57 -11.82 16.20 -0.32
N LYS A 58 -10.51 15.98 -0.53
CA LYS A 58 -9.93 14.63 -0.54
C LYS A 58 -10.14 13.96 0.80
N PHE A 59 -9.86 14.66 1.90
CA PHE A 59 -10.10 14.16 3.25
C PHE A 59 -11.56 13.74 3.43
N THR A 60 -12.50 14.63 3.13
CA THR A 60 -13.95 14.35 3.25
C THR A 60 -14.37 13.13 2.44
N ILE A 61 -13.89 13.00 1.20
CA ILE A 61 -14.20 11.86 0.34
C ILE A 61 -13.55 10.57 0.86
N ARG A 62 -12.30 10.64 1.34
CA ARG A 62 -11.59 9.50 1.94
C ARG A 62 -12.31 8.99 3.17
N GLN A 63 -12.72 9.87 4.08
CA GLN A 63 -13.47 9.48 5.28
C GLN A 63 -14.81 8.81 4.93
N ARG A 64 -15.52 9.31 3.91
CA ARG A 64 -16.81 8.74 3.51
C ARG A 64 -16.69 7.44 2.70
N LYS A 65 -15.71 7.35 1.79
CA LYS A 65 -15.64 6.27 0.79
C LYS A 65 -14.47 5.32 0.97
N ALA A 66 -13.28 5.84 1.30
CA ALA A 66 -12.07 5.03 1.39
C ALA A 66 -11.96 4.33 2.75
N LYS A 67 -12.24 5.03 3.85
CA LYS A 67 -12.20 4.49 5.22
C LYS A 67 -12.94 3.16 5.39
N PRO A 68 -14.22 2.99 4.97
CA PRO A 68 -14.90 1.71 5.11
C PRO A 68 -14.22 0.57 4.34
N ILE A 69 -13.61 0.85 3.18
CA ILE A 69 -12.88 -0.15 2.39
C ILE A 69 -11.53 -0.50 3.04
N VAL A 70 -10.87 0.49 3.65
CA VAL A 70 -9.64 0.27 4.44
C VAL A 70 -9.94 -0.60 5.66
N ASP A 71 -11.03 -0.33 6.37
CA ASP A 71 -11.46 -1.15 7.51
C ASP A 71 -11.84 -2.56 7.07
N GLU A 72 -12.59 -2.71 5.97
CA GLU A 72 -12.90 -4.01 5.36
C GLU A 72 -11.64 -4.80 5.02
N LEU A 73 -10.66 -4.15 4.39
CA LEU A 73 -9.37 -4.77 4.08
C LEU A 73 -8.64 -5.22 5.34
N TYR A 74 -8.64 -4.41 6.40
CA TYR A 74 -7.98 -4.77 7.65
C TYR A 74 -8.64 -5.98 8.33
N GLN A 75 -9.97 -5.98 8.42
CA GLN A 75 -10.72 -7.10 8.98
C GLN A 75 -10.49 -8.37 8.17
N TRP A 76 -10.43 -8.25 6.85
CA TRP A 76 -10.08 -9.37 5.99
C TRP A 76 -8.67 -9.92 6.30
N LEU A 77 -7.67 -9.06 6.51
CA LEU A 77 -6.31 -9.47 6.86
C LEU A 77 -6.27 -10.21 8.19
N LEU A 78 -6.91 -9.66 9.24
CA LEU A 78 -6.96 -10.26 10.57
C LEU A 78 -7.63 -11.65 10.53
N LYS A 79 -8.78 -11.77 9.86
CA LYS A 79 -9.52 -13.03 9.72
C LYS A 79 -8.70 -14.15 9.07
N HIS A 80 -7.74 -13.80 8.21
CA HIS A 80 -6.92 -14.76 7.47
C HIS A 80 -5.54 -14.97 8.07
N LYS A 81 -5.09 -14.12 9.01
CA LYS A 81 -3.79 -14.23 9.68
C LYS A 81 -3.61 -15.60 10.35
N ASP A 82 -4.60 -16.05 11.12
CA ASP A 82 -4.50 -17.30 11.89
C ASP A 82 -4.81 -18.54 11.03
N LYS A 83 -5.46 -18.35 9.87
CA LYS A 83 -5.88 -19.44 8.98
C LYS A 83 -4.84 -19.82 7.93
N ILE A 84 -3.84 -18.98 7.73
CA ILE A 84 -2.85 -19.14 6.66
C ILE A 84 -1.46 -19.15 7.28
N PRO A 85 -0.70 -20.24 7.15
CA PRO A 85 0.65 -20.32 7.68
C PRO A 85 1.53 -19.17 7.16
N PRO A 86 2.28 -18.48 8.04
CA PRO A 86 3.05 -17.29 7.66
C PRO A 86 4.20 -17.60 6.68
N GLN A 87 4.59 -18.86 6.56
CA GLN A 87 5.64 -19.32 5.64
C GLN A 87 5.15 -19.35 4.18
N MET A 88 3.85 -19.51 3.95
CA MET A 88 3.27 -19.48 2.60
C MET A 88 3.36 -18.09 2.00
N ALA A 89 3.44 -17.98 0.67
CA ALA A 89 3.55 -16.69 -0.02
C ALA A 89 2.41 -15.71 0.37
N LEU A 90 1.17 -16.21 0.47
CA LEU A 90 0.02 -15.43 0.93
C LEU A 90 0.11 -15.06 2.42
N GLY A 91 0.60 -15.97 3.27
CA GLY A 91 0.83 -15.68 4.69
C GLY A 91 1.88 -14.59 4.91
N LYS A 92 2.96 -14.60 4.13
CA LYS A 92 3.98 -13.54 4.10
C LYS A 92 3.37 -12.19 3.69
N ALA A 93 2.53 -12.18 2.66
CA ALA A 93 1.85 -10.97 2.21
C ALA A 93 0.89 -10.40 3.27
N ILE A 94 0.10 -11.25 3.93
CA ILE A 94 -0.81 -10.84 5.01
C ILE A 94 -0.02 -10.29 6.19
N THR A 95 1.02 -11.00 6.63
CA THR A 95 1.87 -10.57 7.75
C THR A 95 2.51 -9.21 7.47
N TYR A 96 3.07 -9.03 6.28
CA TYR A 96 3.63 -7.77 5.85
C TYR A 96 2.57 -6.65 5.85
N ALA A 97 1.39 -6.91 5.28
CA ALA A 97 0.31 -5.94 5.21
C ALA A 97 -0.15 -5.48 6.60
N ILE A 98 -0.34 -6.41 7.54
CA ILE A 98 -0.73 -6.12 8.93
C ILE A 98 0.32 -5.23 9.61
N ASN A 99 1.61 -5.58 9.48
CA ASN A 99 2.71 -4.81 10.09
C ASN A 99 2.83 -3.38 9.54
N GLN A 100 2.38 -3.15 8.30
CA GLN A 100 2.37 -1.82 7.68
C GLN A 100 1.04 -1.09 7.84
N PHE A 101 -0.01 -1.74 8.34
CA PHE A 101 -1.38 -1.24 8.19
C PHE A 101 -1.63 0.05 8.96
N GLU A 102 -1.12 0.16 10.18
CA GLU A 102 -1.22 1.38 10.99
C GLU A 102 -0.54 2.57 10.31
N LYS A 103 0.61 2.34 9.69
CA LYS A 103 1.32 3.38 8.92
C LYS A 103 0.59 3.70 7.62
N PHE A 104 -0.07 2.72 7.02
CA PHE A 104 -0.86 2.92 5.81
C PHE A 104 -2.09 3.79 6.11
N ARG A 105 -2.90 3.44 7.12
CA ARG A 105 -4.14 4.15 7.52
C ARG A 105 -3.99 5.66 7.58
N ARG A 106 -2.81 6.16 8.00
CA ARG A 106 -2.47 7.59 8.07
C ARG A 106 -2.71 8.38 6.78
N TYR A 107 -2.70 7.74 5.61
CA TYR A 107 -3.03 8.44 4.36
C TYR A 107 -4.48 8.98 4.33
N LEU A 108 -5.37 8.44 5.17
CA LEU A 108 -6.74 8.93 5.32
C LEU A 108 -6.81 10.22 6.14
N ASP A 109 -5.83 10.46 7.03
CA ASP A 109 -5.87 11.53 8.02
C ASP A 109 -5.57 12.91 7.41
N ASP A 110 -4.83 12.95 6.28
CA ASP A 110 -4.50 14.20 5.58
C ASP A 110 -4.63 14.03 4.05
N GLY A 111 -5.44 14.88 3.42
CA GLY A 111 -5.67 14.90 1.97
C GLY A 111 -4.44 15.27 1.11
N ARG A 112 -3.38 15.79 1.72
CA ARG A 112 -2.08 16.06 1.08
C ARG A 112 -1.26 14.78 0.90
N LEU A 113 -1.50 13.77 1.75
CA LEU A 113 -0.81 12.49 1.67
C LEU A 113 -1.24 11.72 0.42
N SER A 114 -0.26 11.11 -0.22
CA SER A 114 -0.47 10.23 -1.38
C SER A 114 -0.61 8.79 -0.92
N ILE A 115 -1.50 8.03 -1.56
CA ILE A 115 -1.73 6.60 -1.25
C ILE A 115 -0.50 5.72 -1.54
N ASP A 116 0.38 6.16 -2.43
CA ASP A 116 1.66 5.52 -2.73
C ASP A 116 2.76 6.53 -3.01
N ASN A 117 4.01 6.05 -2.92
CA ASN A 117 5.22 6.83 -3.13
C ASN A 117 5.83 6.61 -4.53
N ASN A 118 5.05 6.06 -5.48
CA ASN A 118 5.59 5.64 -6.78
C ASN A 118 6.21 6.81 -7.56
N ARG A 119 5.70 8.04 -7.35
CA ARG A 119 6.26 9.24 -7.98
C ARG A 119 7.69 9.51 -7.52
N ALA A 120 7.98 9.45 -6.22
CA ALA A 120 9.33 9.67 -5.70
C ALA A 120 10.27 8.53 -6.10
N GLU A 121 9.80 7.28 -6.02
CA GLU A 121 10.57 6.10 -6.45
C GLU A 121 10.96 6.19 -7.93
N ARG A 122 10.05 6.65 -8.80
CA ARG A 122 10.37 6.89 -10.22
C ARG A 122 11.37 8.03 -10.41
N ALA A 123 11.29 9.10 -9.62
CA ALA A 123 12.20 10.24 -9.72
C ALA A 123 13.65 9.90 -9.32
N ILE A 124 13.84 9.01 -8.33
CA ILE A 124 15.19 8.59 -7.90
C ILE A 124 15.78 7.46 -8.74
N LYS A 125 14.94 6.70 -9.45
CA LYS A 125 15.35 5.52 -10.24
C LYS A 125 16.51 5.78 -11.22
N PRO A 126 16.57 6.90 -11.98
CA PRO A 126 17.69 7.18 -12.88
C PRO A 126 19.04 7.23 -12.17
N PHE A 127 19.09 7.86 -10.98
CA PHE A 127 20.32 7.96 -10.18
C PHE A 127 20.77 6.59 -9.65
N VAL A 128 19.82 5.76 -9.20
CA VAL A 128 20.12 4.39 -8.73
C VAL A 128 20.69 3.53 -9.85
N ILE A 129 20.13 3.64 -11.06
CA ILE A 129 20.65 2.94 -12.25
C ILE A 129 22.02 3.48 -12.63
N GLY A 130 22.20 4.81 -12.65
CA GLY A 130 23.48 5.45 -12.93
C GLY A 130 24.59 4.97 -12.00
N ARG A 131 24.35 4.97 -10.69
CA ARG A 131 25.31 4.47 -9.68
C ARG A 131 25.72 3.02 -9.89
N LYS A 132 24.82 2.16 -10.37
CA LYS A 132 25.13 0.76 -10.68
C LYS A 132 26.01 0.61 -11.92
N ASN A 133 25.96 1.58 -12.84
CA ASN A 133 26.62 1.54 -14.14
C ASN A 133 27.86 2.45 -14.22
N TRP A 134 28.16 3.23 -13.18
CA TRP A 134 29.36 4.06 -13.11
C TRP A 134 30.51 3.25 -12.52
N LEU A 135 31.50 2.94 -13.35
CA LEU A 135 32.70 2.17 -13.00
C LEU A 135 33.68 2.92 -12.06
N PHE A 136 33.40 4.19 -11.72
CA PHE A 136 34.27 5.06 -10.93
C PHE A 136 33.50 5.90 -9.88
N SER A 137 32.54 5.30 -9.16
CA SER A 137 31.87 5.94 -8.00
C SER A 137 32.50 5.57 -6.67
#